data_AF-A0A151S0Q1-F1
#
_entry.id   AF-A0A151S0Q1-F1
#
_cell.length_a   1.000
_cell.length_b   1.000
_cell.length_c   1.000
_cell.angle_alpha   90.00
_cell.angle_beta   90.00
_cell.angle_gamma   90.00
#
_symmetry.space_group_name_H-M   'P 1'
#
loop_
_entity.id
_entity.type
_entity.pdbx_description
1 polymer ?
#
loop_
_entity_poly.entity_id
_entity_poly.type
_entity_poly.pdbx_seq_one_letter_code
_entity_poly.pdbx_strand_id
1 'polypeptide(L)' 'MQTQWLPSRTCDQLDALSRRFIWSGEGARKLYLVKWETLTRPRKEGGLGVCIARNKNISLLGKLIWDLFHHTDKL' A
#
# COMPACT_ATOMS: atom_id res chain seq x y z
N MET A 1 -12.66 -8.88 1.31
CA MET A 1 -12.08 -7.79 2.13
C MET A 1 -10.90 -8.35 2.91
N GLN A 2 -9.88 -7.54 3.20
CA GLN A 2 -8.78 -7.99 4.04
C GLN A 2 -9.20 -7.96 5.51
N THR A 3 -9.12 -9.09 6.20
CA THR A 3 -9.60 -9.24 7.59
C THR A 3 -8.50 -9.53 8.61
N GLN A 4 -7.26 -9.75 8.16
CA GLN A 4 -6.15 -10.19 8.99
C GLN A 4 -5.02 -9.15 9.04
N TRP A 5 -4.33 -9.11 10.18
CA TRP A 5 -3.04 -8.45 10.30
C TRP A 5 -2.01 -9.17 9.43
N LEU A 6 -1.31 -8.43 8.57
CA LEU A 6 -0.27 -9.03 7.75
C LEU A 6 1.09 -8.98 8.43
N PRO A 7 1.88 -10.07 8.34
CA PRO A 7 3.30 -10.03 8.66
C PRO A 7 4.03 -8.96 7.85
N SER A 8 5.03 -8.31 8.45
CA SER A 8 5.83 -7.26 7.78
C SER A 8 6.38 -7.73 6.43
N ARG A 9 6.89 -8.97 6.37
CA ARG A 9 7.45 -9.55 5.14
C ARG A 9 6.46 -9.55 3.98
N THR A 10 5.19 -9.84 4.23
CA THR A 10 4.15 -9.83 3.19
C THR A 10 3.87 -8.42 2.71
N CYS A 11 3.81 -7.43 3.62
CA CYS A 11 3.71 -6.02 3.25
C CYS A 11 4.92 -5.57 2.42
N ASP A 12 6.13 -5.97 2.82
CA ASP A 12 7.36 -5.62 2.12
C ASP A 12 7.40 -6.21 0.70
N GLN A 13 6.91 -7.43 0.53
CA GLN A 13 6.77 -8.07 -0.79
C GLN A 13 5.75 -7.33 -1.67
N LEU A 14 4.61 -6.90 -1.13
CA LEU A 14 3.62 -6.11 -1.87
C LEU A 14 4.18 -4.74 -2.30
N ASP A 15 4.92 -4.08 -1.41
CA ASP A 15 5.59 -2.83 -1.75
C ASP A 15 6.72 -3.05 -2.77
N ALA A 16 7.42 -4.18 -2.72
CA ALA A 16 8.44 -4.55 -3.71
C ALA A 16 7.82 -4.83 -5.09
N LEU A 17 6.66 -5.49 -5.15
CA LEU A 17 5.92 -5.69 -6.40
C LEU A 17 5.44 -4.36 -6.98
N SER A 18 4.92 -3.46 -6.14
CA SER A 18 4.52 -2.12 -6.54
C SER A 18 5.70 -1.30 -7.08
N ARG A 19 6.85 -1.36 -6.39
CA ARG A 19 8.11 -0.77 -6.86
C ARG A 19 8.53 -1.32 -8.21
N ARG A 20 8.50 -2.66 -8.36
CA ARG A 20 8.83 -3.31 -9.61
C ARG A 20 7.91 -2.85 -10.72
N PHE A 21 6.60 -2.79 -10.50
CA PHE A 21 5.66 -2.31 -11.51
C PHE A 21 5.96 -0.88 -11.94
N ILE A 22 6.15 0.05 -11.00
CA ILE A 22 6.41 1.47 -11.30
C ILE A 22 7.73 1.66 -12.06
N TRP A 23 8.75 0.89 -11.71
CA TRP A 23 10.06 0.96 -12.36
C TRP A 23 10.26 -0.08 -13.47
N SER A 24 9.23 -0.86 -13.81
CA SER A 24 9.24 -1.82 -14.91
C SER A 24 8.83 -1.09 -16.18
N GLY A 25 9.68 -1.21 -17.20
CA GLY A 25 9.42 -0.77 -18.57
C GLY A 25 10.27 -1.61 -19.52
N GLU A 26 10.02 -1.50 -20.83
CA GLU A 26 10.84 -2.20 -21.82
C GLU A 26 12.29 -1.66 -21.81
N GLY A 27 13.27 -2.56 -21.69
CA GLY A 27 14.69 -2.25 -21.67
C GLY A 27 15.37 -2.43 -20.31
N ALA A 28 16.68 -2.71 -20.34
CA ALA A 28 17.50 -3.15 -19.22
C ALA A 28 17.36 -2.31 -17.92
N ARG A 29 17.58 -2.99 -16.79
CA ARG A 29 17.61 -2.53 -15.38
C ARG A 29 17.69 -1.01 -15.22
N LYS A 30 16.53 -0.35 -15.06
CA LYS A 30 16.46 1.09 -14.81
C LYS A 30 16.95 1.45 -13.41
N LEU A 31 17.67 2.56 -13.33
CA LEU A 31 18.11 3.19 -12.09
C LEU A 31 16.89 3.64 -11.27
N TYR A 32 16.91 3.41 -9.96
CA TYR A 32 15.93 3.95 -9.03
C TYR A 32 16.18 5.46 -8.85
N LEU A 33 15.68 6.26 -9.79
CA LEU A 33 15.96 7.71 -9.83
C LEU A 33 15.28 8.49 -8.70
N VAL A 34 14.27 7.91 -8.06
CA VAL A 34 13.50 8.56 -6.98
C VAL A 34 13.35 7.59 -5.80
N LYS A 35 13.57 8.09 -4.58
CA LYS A 35 13.37 7.33 -3.34
C LYS A 35 11.92 6.88 -3.21
N TRP A 36 11.72 5.67 -2.69
CA TRP A 36 10.38 5.11 -2.47
C TRP A 36 9.52 6.00 -1.57
N GLU A 37 10.11 6.56 -0.51
CA GLU A 37 9.46 7.48 0.42
C GLU A 37 8.92 8.75 -0.25
N THR A 38 9.54 9.21 -1.35
CA THR A 38 9.05 10.38 -2.09
C THR A 38 7.82 10.00 -2.91
N LEU A 39 7.80 8.80 -3.49
CA LEU A 39 6.68 8.32 -4.30
C LEU A 39 5.42 8.04 -3.46
N THR A 40 5.59 7.62 -2.22
CA THR A 40 4.47 7.31 -1.32
C THR A 40 3.77 8.55 -0.75
N ARG A 41 4.39 9.73 -0.86
CA ARG A 41 3.78 11.00 -0.44
C ARG A 41 2.52 11.32 -1.24
N PRO A 42 1.58 12.11 -0.66
CA PRO A 42 0.43 12.62 -1.39
C PRO A 42 0.85 13.38 -2.66
N ARG A 43 -0.01 13.36 -3.68
CA ARG A 43 0.22 14.13 -4.92
C ARG A 43 0.39 15.63 -4.69
N LYS A 44 -0.31 16.17 -3.68
CA LYS A 44 -0.20 17.58 -3.28
C LYS A 44 1.20 17.94 -2.75
N GLU A 45 1.96 16.96 -2.28
CA GLU A 45 3.32 17.12 -1.73
C GLU A 45 4.40 16.65 -2.72
N GLY A 46 4.05 16.47 -4.00
CA GLY A 46 4.98 16.06 -5.06
C GLY A 46 5.26 14.55 -5.13
N GLY A 47 4.50 13.71 -4.42
CA GLY A 47 4.55 12.25 -4.56
C GLY A 47 3.58 11.70 -5.59
N LEU A 48 3.56 10.37 -5.77
CA LEU A 48 2.57 9.70 -6.62
C LEU A 48 1.29 9.30 -5.86
N GLY A 49 1.31 9.34 -4.52
CA GLY A 49 0.21 8.88 -3.68
C GLY A 49 0.14 7.36 -3.54
N VAL A 50 1.26 6.65 -3.75
CA VAL A 50 1.30 5.20 -3.59
C VAL A 50 1.23 4.86 -2.10
N CYS A 51 0.14 4.23 -1.66
CA CYS A 51 0.08 3.82 -0.25
C CYS A 51 0.97 2.61 0.04
N ILE A 52 1.70 2.70 1.15
CA ILE A 52 2.45 1.60 1.77
C ILE A 52 1.48 0.48 2.19
N ALA A 53 1.81 -0.77 1.84
CA ALA A 53 0.94 -1.92 2.07
C ALA A 53 0.54 -2.10 3.54
N ARG A 54 1.48 -1.84 4.48
CA ARG A 54 1.21 -1.89 5.92
C ARG A 54 0.17 -0.86 6.35
N ASN A 55 0.29 0.38 5.89
CA ASN A 55 -0.67 1.44 6.23
C ASN A 55 -2.05 1.13 5.67
N LYS A 56 -2.11 0.58 4.44
CA LYS A 56 -3.34 0.06 3.86
C LYS A 56 -3.97 -1.04 4.72
N ASN A 57 -3.19 -2.03 5.15
CA ASN A 57 -3.71 -3.11 6.01
C ASN A 57 -4.32 -2.56 7.31
N ILE A 58 -3.62 -1.64 7.99
CA ILE A 58 -4.12 -1.01 9.22
C ILE A 58 -5.43 -0.26 8.95
N SER A 59 -5.49 0.55 7.88
CA SER A 59 -6.70 1.29 7.54
C SER A 59 -7.89 0.39 7.21
N LEU A 60 -7.66 -0.74 6.55
CA LEU A 60 -8.69 -1.72 6.21
C LEU A 60 -9.20 -2.45 7.44
N LEU A 61 -8.32 -2.78 8.39
CA LEU A 61 -8.72 -3.35 9.68
C LEU A 61 -9.52 -2.35 10.51
N GLY A 62 -9.11 -1.08 10.56
CA GLY A 62 -9.88 -0.02 11.21
C GLY A 62 -11.27 0.14 10.61
N LYS A 63 -11.37 0.13 9.27
CA LYS A 63 -12.66 0.12 8.57
C LYS A 63 -13.50 -1.10 8.94
N LEU A 64 -12.91 -2.29 8.97
CA LEU A 64 -13.62 -3.52 9.33
C LEU A 64 -14.19 -3.45 10.76
N ILE A 65 -13.40 -2.95 11.71
CA ILE A 65 -13.84 -2.75 13.10
C ILE A 65 -14.99 -1.73 13.15
N TRP A 66 -14.85 -0.60 12.45
CA TRP A 66 -15.91 0.41 12.36
C TRP A 66 -17.19 -0.18 11.78
N ASP A 67 -17.09 -0.95 10.70
CA ASP A 67 -18.22 -1.58 10.06
C ASP A 67 -18.89 -2.61 10.99
N LEU A 68 -18.13 -3.33 11.81
CA LEU A 68 -18.69 -4.25 12.82
C LEU A 68 -19.53 -3.52 13.89
N PHE A 69 -19.08 -2.35 14.35
CA PHE A 69 -19.80 -1.59 15.37
C PHE A 69 -21.02 -0.83 14.82
N HIS A 70 -20.96 -0.39 13.56
CA HIS A 70 -21.98 0.49 12.98
C HIS A 70 -22.92 -0.18 11.97
N HIS A 71 -22.61 -1.40 11.52
CA HIS A 71 -23.41 -2.15 10.55
C HIS A 71 -23.64 -3.60 11.01
N THR A 72 -24.17 -3.76 12.23
CA THR A 72 -24.50 -5.06 12.84
C THR A 72 -25.52 -5.88 12.04
N ASP A 73 -26.28 -5.26 11.14
CA ASP A 73 -27.29 -5.88 10.27
C ASP A 73 -26.71 -6.57 9.00
N LYS A 74 -25.40 -6.46 8.75
CA LYS A 74 -24.74 -7.02 7.54
C LYS A 74 -24.13 -8.40 7.74
N LEU A 75 -24.35 -9.03 8.90
CA LEU A 75 -23.85 -10.37 9.23
C LEU A 75 -24.86 -11.46 8.88
#